data_AF-A0A939WD69-F1
#
_entry.id   AF-A0A939WD69-F1
#
_cell.length_a   1.000
_cell.length_b   1.000
_cell.length_c   1.000
_cell.angle_alpha   90.00
_cell.angle_beta   90.00
_cell.angle_gamma   90.00
#
_symmetry.space_group_name_H-M   'P 1'
#
loop_
_entity.id
_entity.type
_entity.pdbx_description
1 polymer ?
#
loop_
_entity_poly.entity_id
_entity_poly.type
_entity_poly.pdbx_seq_one_letter_code
_entity_poly.pdbx_strand_id
1 'polypeptide(L)'
;MNLKEFKNKYHDKYYIPYSALQNVGESNRLSSLVVSSLLILSDIINFLLIFILYHSHLADQRNYLIYLCIYTPINIYTFLHARHSKDRGYEKKSISAYLIVFVWLSASVFNLYFINSPHNGFVAFYLAGFLSLILFSFSPLYYCCEVIVTAIILVPGVYENFGFLSVVDIFVATIIMVELSLYRRRKEKQFILLMKKQKKSLEAKTFGNFTLLYDDKVIKFSRSKSSEFLAYLIYKNGSSVKTKEMVSVLYGEHADSEHYGASLRNLVVDIKKSLSELEIQNFFVKEYNNFRINPEAVKCDYYDFLAGDPKTIKSFAGEFMSQYSWAEEAVGFLEKKTLQG
;
A
#
# COMPACT_ATOMS: atom_id res chain seq x y z
N MET A 1 28.03 -5.10 -22.95
CA MET A 1 27.63 -5.05 -21.52
C MET A 1 27.83 -6.45 -20.94
N ASN A 2 28.74 -6.59 -19.97
CA ASN A 2 28.98 -7.88 -19.30
C ASN A 2 27.78 -8.21 -18.39
N LEU A 3 27.44 -9.50 -18.22
CA LEU A 3 26.37 -9.98 -17.33
C LEU A 3 26.46 -9.38 -15.92
N LYS A 4 27.68 -9.22 -15.40
CA LYS A 4 27.94 -8.61 -14.08
C LYS A 4 27.55 -7.13 -14.04
N GLU A 5 27.84 -6.41 -15.11
CA GLU A 5 27.53 -4.98 -15.27
C GLU A 5 26.02 -4.75 -15.42
N PHE A 6 25.34 -5.61 -16.19
CA PHE A 6 23.89 -5.63 -16.28
C PHE A 6 23.23 -5.90 -14.92
N LYS A 7 23.73 -6.90 -14.19
CA LYS A 7 23.20 -7.27 -12.87
C LYS A 7 23.31 -6.10 -11.88
N ASN A 8 24.44 -5.41 -11.85
CA ASN A 8 24.64 -4.24 -11.00
C ASN A 8 23.69 -3.10 -11.40
N LYS A 9 23.63 -2.78 -12.70
CA LYS A 9 22.73 -1.74 -13.22
C LYS A 9 21.25 -2.03 -12.92
N TYR A 10 20.83 -3.29 -13.03
CA TYR A 10 19.48 -3.72 -12.66
C TYR A 10 19.25 -3.57 -11.15
N HIS A 11 20.19 -4.07 -10.34
CA HIS A 11 20.11 -3.99 -8.90
C HIS A 11 19.95 -2.54 -8.42
N ASP A 12 20.82 -1.64 -8.88
CA ASP A 12 20.78 -0.24 -8.48
C ASP A 12 19.50 0.47 -8.93
N LYS A 13 18.87 0.02 -10.01
CA LYS A 13 17.65 0.63 -10.53
C LYS A 13 16.36 0.09 -9.92
N TYR A 14 16.30 -1.21 -9.58
CA TYR A 14 15.05 -1.88 -9.21
C TYR A 14 15.06 -2.58 -7.84
N TYR A 15 16.24 -2.77 -7.23
CA TYR A 15 16.34 -3.36 -5.91
C TYR A 15 15.78 -2.41 -4.85
N ILE A 16 14.96 -2.97 -3.98
CA ILE A 16 14.40 -2.35 -2.79
C ILE A 16 14.62 -3.37 -1.65
N PRO A 17 15.26 -2.96 -0.54
CA PRO A 17 15.49 -3.87 0.57
C PRO A 17 14.16 -4.34 1.17
N TYR A 18 14.08 -5.60 1.60
CA TYR A 18 12.86 -6.21 2.09
C TYR A 18 12.20 -5.40 3.22
N SER A 19 12.97 -4.92 4.20
CA SER A 19 12.43 -4.10 5.30
C SER A 19 11.70 -2.83 4.87
N ALA A 20 11.92 -2.35 3.64
CA ALA A 20 11.21 -1.20 3.09
C ALA A 20 9.94 -1.56 2.31
N LEU A 21 9.73 -2.85 2.03
CA LEU A 21 8.55 -3.38 1.35
C LEU A 21 7.46 -3.83 2.33
N GLN A 22 7.68 -3.77 3.64
CA GLN A 22 6.76 -4.29 4.67
C GLN A 22 5.29 -3.88 4.47
N ASN A 23 5.04 -2.59 4.25
CA ASN A 23 3.69 -2.07 4.02
C ASN A 23 3.11 -2.54 2.68
N VAL A 24 3.96 -2.72 1.67
CA VAL A 24 3.58 -3.21 0.34
C VAL A 24 3.29 -4.72 0.39
N GLY A 25 4.06 -5.49 1.16
CA GLY A 25 3.81 -6.90 1.44
C GLY A 25 2.48 -7.10 2.17
N GLU A 26 2.15 -6.23 3.13
CA GLU A 26 0.85 -6.26 3.79
C GLU A 26 -0.30 -5.92 2.84
N SER A 27 -0.13 -4.92 1.97
CA SER A 27 -1.11 -4.62 0.92
C SER A 27 -1.34 -5.82 0.00
N ASN A 28 -0.27 -6.48 -0.47
CA ASN A 28 -0.37 -7.70 -1.27
C ASN A 28 -1.11 -8.81 -0.52
N ARG A 29 -0.82 -9.02 0.77
CA ARG A 29 -1.48 -10.02 1.62
C ARG A 29 -2.98 -9.74 1.76
N LEU A 30 -3.37 -8.49 2.00
CA LEU A 30 -4.78 -8.09 2.09
C LEU A 30 -5.50 -8.28 0.76
N SER A 31 -4.89 -7.85 -0.36
CA SER A 31 -5.43 -8.10 -1.70
C SER A 31 -5.58 -9.61 -1.95
N SER A 32 -4.60 -10.42 -1.56
CA SER A 32 -4.65 -11.88 -1.71
C SER A 32 -5.79 -12.50 -0.90
N LEU A 33 -6.03 -12.01 0.32
CA LEU A 33 -7.12 -12.48 1.18
C LEU A 33 -8.48 -12.19 0.54
N VAL A 34 -8.69 -10.97 0.02
CA VAL A 34 -9.93 -10.57 -0.63
C VAL A 34 -10.16 -11.37 -1.92
N VAL A 35 -9.15 -11.42 -2.80
CA VAL A 35 -9.25 -12.12 -4.09
C VAL A 35 -9.50 -13.62 -3.88
N SER A 36 -8.74 -14.28 -3.00
CA SER A 36 -8.94 -15.71 -2.73
C SER A 36 -10.33 -15.99 -2.13
N SER A 37 -10.84 -15.14 -1.24
CA SER A 37 -12.19 -15.30 -0.69
C SER A 37 -13.27 -15.23 -1.78
N LEU A 38 -13.15 -14.26 -2.70
CA LEU A 38 -14.09 -14.11 -3.82
C LEU A 38 -14.00 -15.27 -4.80
N LEU A 39 -12.79 -15.77 -5.09
CA LEU A 39 -12.60 -16.91 -5.98
C LEU A 39 -13.16 -18.20 -5.37
N ILE A 40 -12.96 -18.47 -4.08
CA ILE A 40 -13.58 -19.63 -3.40
C ILE A 40 -15.11 -19.53 -3.48
N LEU A 41 -15.68 -18.34 -3.22
CA LEU A 41 -17.12 -18.14 -3.32
C LEU A 41 -17.61 -18.40 -4.75
N SER A 42 -16.88 -17.89 -5.75
CA SER A 42 -17.17 -18.15 -7.16
C SER A 42 -17.10 -19.64 -7.49
N ASP A 43 -16.08 -20.36 -6.99
CA ASP A 43 -15.91 -21.79 -7.22
C ASP A 43 -17.08 -22.60 -6.61
N ILE A 44 -17.53 -22.25 -5.40
CA ILE A 44 -18.70 -22.86 -4.75
C ILE A 44 -19.98 -22.61 -5.55
N ILE A 45 -20.21 -21.36 -5.98
CA ILE A 45 -21.38 -21.00 -6.80
C ILE A 45 -21.36 -21.78 -8.12
N ASN A 46 -20.21 -21.83 -8.80
CA ASN A 46 -20.04 -22.58 -10.03
C ASN A 46 -20.30 -24.08 -9.83
N PHE A 47 -19.77 -24.66 -8.75
CA PHE A 47 -20.01 -26.07 -8.43
C PHE A 47 -21.51 -26.37 -8.23
N LEU A 48 -22.22 -25.50 -7.48
CA LEU A 48 -23.66 -25.62 -7.27
C LEU A 48 -24.44 -25.45 -8.58
N LEU A 49 -24.09 -24.47 -9.40
CA LEU A 49 -24.75 -24.24 -10.70
C LEU A 49 -24.59 -25.42 -11.64
N ILE A 50 -23.40 -26.05 -11.70
CA ILE A 50 -23.19 -27.26 -12.50
C ILE A 50 -24.12 -28.37 -12.00
N PHE A 51 -24.16 -28.58 -10.67
CA PHE A 51 -24.95 -29.66 -10.10
C PHE A 51 -26.46 -29.45 -10.29
N ILE A 52 -26.94 -28.20 -10.30
CA ILE A 52 -28.35 -27.87 -10.50
C ILE A 52 -28.73 -27.93 -11.99
N LEU A 53 -27.97 -27.24 -12.85
CA LEU A 53 -28.31 -27.06 -14.27
C LEU A 53 -27.96 -28.27 -15.13
N TYR A 54 -26.93 -29.03 -14.74
CA TYR A 54 -26.39 -30.16 -15.52
C TYR A 54 -26.48 -31.49 -14.76
N HIS A 55 -27.38 -31.62 -13.79
CA HIS A 55 -27.54 -32.82 -12.96
C HIS A 55 -27.60 -34.13 -13.77
N SER A 56 -28.35 -34.14 -14.87
CA SER A 56 -28.54 -35.30 -15.73
C SER A 56 -27.39 -35.56 -16.72
N HIS A 57 -26.49 -34.58 -16.91
CA HIS A 57 -25.42 -34.61 -17.91
C HIS A 57 -24.08 -34.11 -17.34
N LEU A 58 -23.76 -34.46 -16.10
CA LEU A 58 -22.52 -34.04 -15.44
C LEU A 58 -21.24 -34.42 -16.23
N ALA A 59 -21.29 -35.53 -16.97
CA ALA A 59 -20.18 -36.00 -17.80
C ALA A 59 -19.74 -34.96 -18.85
N ASP A 60 -20.67 -34.15 -19.35
CA ASP A 60 -20.40 -33.12 -20.36
C ASP A 60 -19.60 -31.94 -19.78
N GLN A 61 -19.66 -31.74 -18.45
CA GLN A 61 -18.93 -30.70 -17.72
C GLN A 61 -17.64 -31.21 -17.06
N ARG A 62 -17.16 -32.41 -17.43
CA ARG A 62 -15.99 -33.06 -16.81
C ARG A 62 -14.76 -32.14 -16.75
N ASN A 63 -14.42 -31.46 -17.84
CA ASN A 63 -13.22 -30.62 -17.89
C ASN A 63 -13.35 -29.45 -16.90
N TYR A 64 -14.51 -28.80 -16.85
CA TYR A 64 -14.77 -27.68 -15.94
C TYR A 64 -14.81 -28.12 -14.46
N LEU A 65 -15.29 -29.34 -14.17
CA LEU A 65 -15.19 -29.93 -12.84
C LEU A 65 -13.74 -30.21 -12.43
N ILE A 66 -12.90 -30.73 -13.33
CA ILE A 66 -11.46 -30.91 -13.08
C ILE A 66 -10.79 -29.56 -12.76
N TYR A 67 -11.16 -28.51 -13.49
CA TYR A 67 -10.72 -27.14 -13.18
C TYR A 67 -11.10 -26.73 -11.76
N LEU A 68 -12.38 -26.82 -11.38
CA LEU A 68 -12.79 -26.46 -10.03
C LEU A 68 -12.05 -27.28 -8.95
N CYS A 69 -11.84 -28.58 -9.18
CA CYS A 69 -11.10 -29.45 -8.26
C CYS A 69 -9.62 -29.10 -8.10
N ILE A 70 -8.98 -28.49 -9.11
CA ILE A 70 -7.60 -28.03 -9.01
C ILE A 70 -7.52 -26.63 -8.38
N TYR A 71 -8.42 -25.73 -8.77
CA TYR A 71 -8.35 -24.31 -8.39
C TYR A 71 -8.87 -24.04 -6.99
N THR A 72 -9.93 -24.73 -6.57
CA THR A 72 -10.54 -24.49 -5.26
C THR A 72 -9.57 -24.78 -4.10
N PRO A 73 -8.85 -25.93 -4.05
CA PRO A 73 -7.87 -26.20 -2.98
C PRO A 73 -6.74 -25.18 -2.94
N ILE A 74 -6.38 -24.65 -4.09
CA ILE A 74 -5.32 -23.70 -4.29
C ILE A 74 -5.78 -22.33 -3.76
N ASN A 75 -6.96 -21.85 -4.18
CA ASN A 75 -7.59 -20.65 -3.61
C ASN A 75 -7.73 -20.76 -2.07
N ILE A 76 -8.12 -21.91 -1.54
CA ILE A 76 -8.16 -22.19 -0.10
C ILE A 76 -6.77 -22.10 0.55
N TYR A 77 -5.74 -22.71 -0.05
CA TYR A 77 -4.37 -22.60 0.44
C TYR A 77 -3.90 -21.14 0.49
N THR A 78 -4.17 -20.34 -0.54
CA THR A 78 -3.90 -18.89 -0.54
C THR A 78 -4.51 -18.20 0.66
N PHE A 79 -5.80 -18.48 0.89
CA PHE A 79 -6.59 -17.79 1.87
C PHE A 79 -6.05 -18.09 3.26
N LEU A 80 -5.79 -19.37 3.55
CA LEU A 80 -5.20 -19.82 4.81
C LEU A 80 -3.81 -19.21 5.01
N HIS A 81 -2.98 -19.19 3.97
CA HIS A 81 -1.64 -18.63 4.04
C HIS A 81 -1.66 -17.10 4.29
N ALA A 82 -2.51 -16.36 3.57
CA ALA A 82 -2.68 -14.91 3.74
C ALA A 82 -3.29 -14.53 5.10
N ARG A 83 -4.08 -15.43 5.71
CA ARG A 83 -4.67 -15.26 7.04
C ARG A 83 -3.66 -15.45 8.17
N HIS A 84 -2.75 -16.42 8.04
CA HIS A 84 -1.79 -16.78 9.10
C HIS A 84 -0.56 -15.86 9.21
N SER A 85 -0.19 -15.13 8.15
CA SER A 85 1.07 -14.35 8.15
C SER A 85 0.96 -12.98 8.87
N LYS A 86 0.65 -12.97 10.18
CA LYS A 86 0.72 -11.75 11.02
C LYS A 86 2.13 -11.43 11.52
N ASP A 87 3.07 -12.36 11.43
CA ASP A 87 4.44 -12.14 11.93
C ASP A 87 5.27 -11.29 10.98
N ARG A 88 5.74 -10.15 11.51
CA ARG A 88 6.53 -9.10 10.85
C ARG A 88 7.85 -9.59 10.22
N GLY A 89 8.23 -10.86 10.41
CA GLY A 89 9.46 -11.47 9.89
C GLY A 89 9.33 -12.19 8.54
N TYR A 90 8.12 -12.37 8.00
CA TYR A 90 7.84 -13.32 6.90
C TYR A 90 7.48 -12.69 5.54
N GLU A 91 8.09 -11.54 5.20
CA GLU A 91 8.10 -11.00 3.82
C GLU A 91 8.93 -11.84 2.83
N LYS A 92 9.55 -12.94 3.28
CA LYS A 92 10.36 -13.80 2.42
C LYS A 92 9.47 -14.78 1.63
N LYS A 93 9.06 -14.32 0.44
CA LYS A 93 8.99 -15.10 -0.84
C LYS A 93 7.70 -15.78 -1.34
N SER A 94 6.61 -16.01 -0.60
CA SER A 94 5.57 -16.95 -1.11
C SER A 94 4.24 -16.35 -1.60
N ILE A 95 3.69 -15.28 -1.01
CA ILE A 95 2.32 -14.81 -1.37
C ILE A 95 2.27 -14.22 -2.79
N SER A 96 3.27 -13.41 -3.14
CA SER A 96 3.40 -12.81 -4.46
C SER A 96 3.73 -13.82 -5.56
N ALA A 97 4.48 -14.89 -5.25
CA ALA A 97 4.78 -15.96 -6.20
C ALA A 97 3.55 -16.82 -6.48
N TYR A 98 2.70 -17.01 -5.47
CA TYR A 98 1.50 -17.81 -5.55
C TYR A 98 0.43 -17.22 -6.50
N LEU A 99 0.20 -15.89 -6.44
CA LEU A 99 -0.77 -15.21 -7.33
C LEU A 99 -0.30 -15.12 -8.79
N ILE A 100 1.00 -14.92 -8.99
CA ILE A 100 1.69 -14.91 -10.29
C ILE A 100 1.60 -16.30 -10.93
N VAL A 101 2.04 -17.35 -10.22
CA VAL A 101 2.23 -18.65 -10.86
C VAL A 101 0.94 -19.41 -11.12
N PHE A 102 -0.10 -19.25 -10.28
CA PHE A 102 -1.22 -20.21 -10.30
C PHE A 102 -2.57 -19.67 -10.75
N VAL A 103 -2.90 -18.38 -10.64
CA VAL A 103 -4.24 -17.90 -11.09
C VAL A 103 -4.23 -17.55 -12.59
N TRP A 104 -3.06 -17.33 -13.17
CA TRP A 104 -2.88 -16.63 -14.45
C TRP A 104 -2.53 -17.54 -15.62
N LEU A 105 -1.47 -18.32 -15.41
CA LEU A 105 -0.98 -19.31 -16.35
C LEU A 105 -2.01 -20.43 -16.52
N SER A 106 -2.75 -20.73 -15.47
CA SER A 106 -3.72 -21.82 -15.46
C SER A 106 -5.01 -21.44 -16.20
N ALA A 107 -5.61 -20.26 -15.97
CA ALA A 107 -6.95 -19.96 -16.50
C ALA A 107 -6.94 -19.77 -18.01
N SER A 108 -5.92 -19.07 -18.53
CA SER A 108 -5.74 -18.83 -19.97
C SER A 108 -5.46 -20.13 -20.72
N VAL A 109 -4.52 -20.94 -20.20
CA VAL A 109 -4.16 -22.25 -20.76
C VAL A 109 -5.31 -23.24 -20.62
N PHE A 110 -6.07 -23.18 -19.52
CA PHE A 110 -7.22 -24.04 -19.29
C PHE A 110 -8.35 -23.76 -20.30
N ASN A 111 -8.69 -22.50 -20.49
CA ASN A 111 -9.68 -22.11 -21.49
C ASN A 111 -9.25 -22.55 -22.90
N LEU A 112 -7.97 -22.36 -23.25
CA LEU A 112 -7.46 -22.73 -24.56
C LEU A 112 -7.44 -24.25 -24.79
N TYR A 113 -6.83 -25.03 -23.89
CA TYR A 113 -6.53 -26.45 -24.15
C TYR A 113 -7.56 -27.43 -23.58
N PHE A 114 -8.35 -27.03 -22.57
CA PHE A 114 -9.27 -27.94 -21.88
C PHE A 114 -10.75 -27.58 -22.09
N ILE A 115 -11.09 -26.30 -22.19
CA ILE A 115 -12.44 -25.88 -22.61
C ILE A 115 -12.55 -25.79 -24.13
N ASN A 116 -11.41 -25.74 -24.85
CA ASN A 116 -11.35 -25.46 -26.28
C ASN A 116 -12.05 -24.14 -26.65
N SER A 117 -11.89 -23.14 -25.78
CA SER A 117 -12.40 -21.77 -25.96
C SER A 117 -11.21 -20.82 -26.09
N PRO A 118 -10.61 -20.74 -27.29
CA PRO A 118 -9.38 -20.00 -27.52
C PRO A 118 -9.57 -18.49 -27.28
N HIS A 119 -10.78 -17.96 -27.55
CA HIS A 119 -11.11 -16.55 -27.30
C HIS A 119 -11.10 -16.22 -25.81
N ASN A 120 -11.68 -17.09 -24.98
CA ASN A 120 -11.70 -16.89 -23.53
C ASN A 120 -10.31 -17.02 -22.92
N GLY A 121 -9.49 -17.95 -23.44
CA GLY A 121 -8.09 -18.09 -23.03
C GLY A 121 -7.27 -16.85 -23.36
N PHE A 122 -7.47 -16.28 -24.56
CA PHE A 122 -6.86 -15.04 -24.98
C PHE A 122 -7.27 -13.88 -24.07
N VAL A 123 -8.57 -13.64 -23.87
CA VAL A 123 -9.06 -12.57 -23.00
C VAL A 123 -8.57 -12.71 -21.56
N ALA A 124 -8.56 -13.94 -21.03
CA ALA A 124 -8.07 -14.22 -19.68
C ALA A 124 -6.59 -13.83 -19.53
N PHE A 125 -5.75 -14.08 -20.53
CA PHE A 125 -4.34 -13.71 -20.51
C PHE A 125 -4.14 -12.20 -20.35
N TYR A 126 -4.86 -11.38 -21.13
CA TYR A 126 -4.77 -9.93 -21.05
C TYR A 126 -5.36 -9.39 -19.74
N LEU A 127 -6.59 -9.78 -19.41
CA LEU A 127 -7.29 -9.25 -18.24
C LEU A 127 -6.58 -9.61 -16.95
N ALA A 128 -6.16 -10.88 -16.81
CA ALA A 128 -5.27 -11.25 -15.73
C ALA A 128 -4.05 -10.35 -15.83
N GLY A 129 -3.24 -10.49 -16.89
CA GLY A 129 -2.09 -9.66 -17.29
C GLY A 129 -2.00 -8.26 -16.68
N PHE A 130 -3.02 -7.45 -16.96
CA PHE A 130 -3.12 -6.07 -16.49
C PHE A 130 -3.61 -5.95 -15.04
N LEU A 131 -4.54 -6.77 -14.59
CA LEU A 131 -5.08 -6.70 -13.23
C LEU A 131 -4.00 -6.94 -12.17
N SER A 132 -3.03 -7.84 -12.34
CA SER A 132 -1.99 -7.96 -11.30
C SER A 132 -1.00 -6.82 -11.32
N LEU A 133 -0.72 -6.23 -12.50
CA LEU A 133 0.06 -5.00 -12.58
C LEU A 133 -0.61 -3.83 -11.87
N ILE A 134 -1.90 -3.92 -11.53
CA ILE A 134 -2.64 -2.93 -10.75
C ILE A 134 -2.74 -3.37 -9.30
N LEU A 135 -3.17 -4.60 -9.04
CA LEU A 135 -3.57 -5.07 -7.71
C LEU A 135 -2.39 -5.45 -6.81
N PHE A 136 -1.23 -5.77 -7.38
CA PHE A 136 -0.16 -6.40 -6.64
C PHE A 136 1.21 -5.83 -7.00
N SER A 137 2.09 -5.78 -6.00
CA SER A 137 3.46 -5.30 -6.18
C SER A 137 4.40 -6.50 -6.26
N PHE A 138 5.08 -6.67 -7.40
CA PHE A 138 5.94 -7.83 -7.63
C PHE A 138 7.37 -7.44 -8.00
N SER A 139 8.24 -8.45 -7.99
CA SER A 139 9.49 -8.34 -8.73
C SER A 139 9.17 -8.33 -10.23
N PRO A 140 9.64 -7.35 -11.00
CA PRO A 140 9.49 -7.36 -12.45
C PRO A 140 10.03 -8.65 -13.08
N LEU A 141 11.13 -9.21 -12.55
CA LEU A 141 11.70 -10.45 -13.09
C LEU A 141 10.73 -11.63 -13.02
N TYR A 142 10.03 -11.80 -11.90
CA TYR A 142 9.07 -12.90 -11.75
C TYR A 142 7.88 -12.72 -12.68
N TYR A 143 7.34 -11.51 -12.73
CA TYR A 143 6.24 -11.14 -13.63
C TYR A 143 6.64 -11.34 -15.11
N CYS A 144 7.83 -10.88 -15.52
CA CYS A 144 8.32 -11.08 -16.89
C CYS A 144 8.45 -12.56 -17.24
N CYS A 145 9.04 -13.37 -16.35
CA CYS A 145 9.18 -14.81 -16.60
C CYS A 145 7.79 -15.45 -16.81
N GLU A 146 6.82 -15.09 -15.98
CA GLU A 146 5.47 -15.63 -16.03
C GLU A 146 4.71 -15.23 -17.31
N VAL A 147 4.69 -13.95 -17.66
CA VAL A 147 3.99 -13.45 -18.86
C VAL A 147 4.63 -14.07 -20.12
N ILE A 148 5.96 -14.18 -20.17
CA ILE A 148 6.66 -14.78 -21.31
C ILE A 148 6.34 -16.27 -21.42
N VAL A 149 6.40 -17.03 -20.31
CA VAL A 149 6.07 -18.46 -20.33
C VAL A 149 4.63 -18.70 -20.76
N THR A 150 3.69 -17.92 -20.21
CA THR A 150 2.27 -18.03 -20.59
C THR A 150 2.05 -17.68 -22.06
N ALA A 151 2.68 -16.61 -22.55
CA ALA A 151 2.63 -16.24 -23.97
C ALA A 151 3.15 -17.37 -24.87
N ILE A 152 4.30 -17.97 -24.55
CA ILE A 152 4.88 -19.08 -25.32
C ILE A 152 3.91 -20.28 -25.40
N ILE A 153 3.23 -20.61 -24.30
CA ILE A 153 2.27 -21.71 -24.26
C ILE A 153 1.00 -21.39 -25.08
N LEU A 154 0.56 -20.13 -25.11
CA LEU A 154 -0.65 -19.72 -25.83
C LEU A 154 -0.44 -19.59 -27.34
N VAL A 155 0.76 -19.20 -27.79
CA VAL A 155 1.04 -18.89 -29.20
C VAL A 155 0.59 -19.97 -30.19
N PRO A 156 0.87 -21.28 -30.00
CA PRO A 156 0.45 -22.31 -30.95
C PRO A 156 -1.07 -22.36 -31.12
N GLY A 157 -1.83 -22.49 -30.02
CA GLY A 157 -3.29 -22.58 -30.09
C GLY A 157 -3.94 -21.26 -30.55
N VAL A 158 -3.36 -20.11 -30.21
CA VAL A 158 -3.85 -18.81 -30.69
C VAL A 158 -3.60 -18.65 -32.18
N TYR A 159 -2.43 -19.06 -32.69
CA TYR A 159 -2.12 -19.03 -34.12
C TYR A 159 -3.08 -19.88 -34.93
N GLU A 160 -3.36 -21.11 -34.47
CA GLU A 160 -4.27 -22.03 -35.16
C GLU A 160 -5.70 -21.47 -35.24
N ASN A 161 -6.16 -20.77 -34.20
CA ASN A 161 -7.55 -20.31 -34.10
C ASN A 161 -7.78 -18.88 -34.62
N PHE A 162 -6.77 -18.00 -34.56
CA PHE A 162 -6.90 -16.56 -34.87
C PHE A 162 -5.87 -16.03 -35.88
N GLY A 163 -4.91 -16.86 -36.31
CA GLY A 163 -3.91 -16.51 -37.31
C GLY A 163 -2.79 -15.58 -36.79
N PHE A 164 -1.90 -15.18 -37.70
CA PHE A 164 -0.64 -14.49 -37.37
C PHE A 164 -0.81 -13.16 -36.62
N LEU A 165 -1.82 -12.35 -36.96
CA LEU A 165 -2.00 -11.02 -36.32
C LEU A 165 -2.20 -11.14 -34.80
N SER A 166 -2.93 -12.15 -34.34
CA SER A 166 -3.13 -12.41 -32.91
C SER A 166 -1.84 -12.77 -32.16
N VAL A 167 -0.88 -13.41 -32.84
CA VAL A 167 0.45 -13.70 -32.29
C VAL A 167 1.26 -12.41 -32.13
N VAL A 168 1.14 -11.49 -33.10
CA VAL A 168 1.72 -10.15 -32.99
C VAL A 168 1.11 -9.40 -31.80
N ASP A 169 -0.20 -9.48 -31.61
CA ASP A 169 -0.87 -8.85 -30.47
C ASP A 169 -0.35 -9.38 -29.12
N ILE A 170 -0.15 -10.70 -28.98
CA ILE A 170 0.43 -11.30 -27.75
C ILE A 170 1.84 -10.76 -27.52
N PHE A 171 2.66 -10.67 -28.56
CA PHE A 171 4.02 -10.19 -28.47
C PHE A 171 4.07 -8.73 -28.03
N VAL A 172 3.27 -7.87 -28.67
CA VAL A 172 3.14 -6.44 -28.31
C VAL A 172 2.65 -6.28 -26.88
N ALA A 173 1.61 -7.03 -26.49
CA ALA A 173 1.06 -6.98 -25.14
C ALA A 173 2.08 -7.42 -24.08
N THR A 174 2.84 -8.47 -24.36
CA THR A 174 3.91 -8.95 -23.49
C THR A 174 4.97 -7.87 -23.27
N ILE A 175 5.40 -7.18 -24.34
CA ILE A 175 6.35 -6.07 -24.23
C ILE A 175 5.77 -4.94 -23.37
N ILE A 176 4.52 -4.53 -23.63
CA ILE A 176 3.85 -3.47 -22.85
C ILE A 176 3.77 -3.84 -21.37
N MET A 177 3.32 -5.07 -21.06
CA MET A 177 3.21 -5.57 -19.69
C MET A 177 4.57 -5.58 -18.97
N VAL A 178 5.63 -6.02 -19.65
CA VAL A 178 7.00 -5.98 -19.13
C VAL A 178 7.44 -4.55 -18.81
N GLU A 179 7.24 -3.61 -19.73
CA GLU A 179 7.61 -2.20 -19.52
C GLU A 179 6.82 -1.55 -18.38
N LEU A 180 5.52 -1.82 -18.30
CA LEU A 180 4.67 -1.36 -17.20
C LEU A 180 5.13 -1.91 -15.85
N SER A 181 5.52 -3.19 -15.79
CA SER A 181 6.08 -3.81 -14.57
C SER A 181 7.35 -3.08 -14.09
N LEU A 182 8.25 -2.73 -15.03
CA LEU A 182 9.49 -2.00 -14.74
C LEU A 182 9.21 -0.54 -14.37
N TYR A 183 8.23 0.10 -14.99
CA TYR A 183 7.79 1.45 -14.65
C TYR A 183 7.22 1.51 -13.23
N ARG A 184 6.26 0.63 -12.90
CA ARG A 184 5.67 0.53 -11.57
C ARG A 184 6.75 0.34 -10.50
N ARG A 185 7.69 -0.58 -10.73
CA ARG A 185 8.79 -0.82 -9.77
C ARG A 185 9.68 0.39 -9.54
N ARG A 186 9.94 1.20 -10.58
CA ARG A 186 10.69 2.47 -10.43
C ARG A 186 9.95 3.47 -9.56
N LYS A 187 8.64 3.63 -9.79
CA LYS A 187 7.78 4.54 -9.01
C LYS A 187 7.70 4.11 -7.54
N GLU A 188 7.52 2.82 -7.27
CA GLU A 188 7.56 2.26 -5.91
C GLU A 188 8.89 2.56 -5.20
N LYS A 189 10.02 2.35 -5.89
CA LYS A 189 11.35 2.65 -5.34
C LYS A 189 11.50 4.15 -5.02
N GLN A 190 11.14 5.02 -5.96
CA GLN A 190 11.23 6.47 -5.77
C GLN A 190 10.39 6.92 -4.57
N PHE A 191 9.16 6.42 -4.46
CA PHE A 191 8.27 6.70 -3.34
C PHE A 191 8.88 6.26 -2.00
N ILE A 192 9.41 5.04 -1.92
CA ILE A 192 10.07 4.53 -0.71
C ILE A 192 11.30 5.36 -0.33
N LEU A 193 12.11 5.77 -1.31
CA LEU A 193 13.29 6.60 -1.07
C LEU A 193 12.90 7.99 -0.56
N LEU A 194 11.88 8.61 -1.15
CA LEU A 194 11.30 9.88 -0.69
C LEU A 194 10.83 9.77 0.76
N MET A 195 10.03 8.74 1.08
CA MET A 195 9.55 8.49 2.44
C MET A 195 10.68 8.27 3.45
N LYS A 196 11.74 7.55 3.06
CA LYS A 196 12.93 7.35 3.91
C LYS A 196 13.72 8.64 4.13
N LYS A 197 13.88 9.46 3.08
CA LYS A 197 14.54 10.77 3.19
C LYS A 197 13.72 11.65 4.12
N GLN A 198 12.42 11.77 3.86
CA GLN A 198 11.50 12.55 4.68
C GLN A 198 11.56 12.13 6.15
N LYS A 199 11.48 10.84 6.48
CA LYS A 199 11.57 10.38 7.87
C LYS A 199 12.90 10.77 8.55
N LYS A 200 13.99 10.89 7.79
CA LYS A 200 15.28 11.32 8.33
C LYS A 200 15.34 12.82 8.55
N SER A 201 14.71 13.58 7.66
CA SER A 201 14.80 15.04 7.53
C SER A 201 13.69 15.81 8.25
N LEU A 202 12.51 15.23 8.39
CA LEU A 202 11.33 15.84 9.03
C LEU A 202 11.37 15.56 10.53
N GLU A 203 11.49 16.61 11.32
CA GLU A 203 11.60 16.57 12.77
C GLU A 203 10.59 17.53 13.40
N ALA A 204 9.81 17.05 14.36
CA ALA A 204 8.95 17.83 15.21
C ALA A 204 9.60 17.95 16.59
N LYS A 205 9.97 19.17 16.98
CA LYS A 205 10.36 19.48 18.35
C LYS A 205 9.12 19.93 19.10
N THR A 206 8.85 19.30 20.24
CA THR A 206 7.65 19.53 21.04
C THR A 206 7.96 19.95 22.45
N PHE A 207 9.18 19.67 22.94
CA PHE A 207 9.64 20.21 24.22
C PHE A 207 10.01 21.68 24.09
N GLY A 208 9.56 22.50 25.05
CA GLY A 208 9.56 23.96 24.92
C GLY A 208 8.53 24.43 23.89
N ASN A 209 8.96 25.19 22.88
CA ASN A 209 8.06 25.64 21.82
C ASN A 209 7.97 24.65 20.65
N PHE A 210 6.75 24.28 20.25
CA PHE A 210 6.52 23.47 19.05
C PHE A 210 7.18 24.09 17.81
N THR A 211 8.04 23.30 17.15
CA THR A 211 8.71 23.68 15.91
C THR A 211 8.80 22.49 14.97
N LEU A 212 8.32 22.65 13.74
CA LEU A 212 8.46 21.64 12.68
C LEU A 212 9.65 22.01 11.78
N LEU A 213 10.57 21.08 11.59
CA LEU A 213 11.83 21.25 10.87
C LEU A 213 11.90 20.27 9.70
N TYR A 214 12.46 20.71 8.57
CA TYR A 214 12.82 19.86 7.45
C TYR A 214 14.25 20.16 7.02
N ASP A 215 15.13 19.16 7.04
CA ASP A 215 16.59 19.33 6.79
C ASP A 215 17.17 20.47 7.67
N ASP A 216 16.89 20.41 8.99
CA ASP A 216 17.30 21.38 10.02
C ASP A 216 16.78 22.83 9.83
N LYS A 217 15.87 23.06 8.88
CA LYS A 217 15.25 24.37 8.64
C LYS A 217 13.80 24.39 9.12
N VAL A 218 13.43 25.46 9.81
CA VAL A 218 12.05 25.64 10.30
C VAL A 218 11.09 25.79 9.12
N ILE A 219 10.04 24.97 9.09
CA ILE A 219 8.95 25.06 8.12
C ILE A 219 8.08 26.26 8.51
N LYS A 220 7.98 27.24 7.63
CA LYS A 220 7.12 28.41 7.83
C LYS A 220 5.78 28.19 7.17
N PHE A 221 4.71 28.35 7.93
CA PHE A 221 3.34 28.38 7.41
C PHE A 221 2.90 29.83 7.20
N SER A 222 1.99 30.06 6.26
CA SER A 222 1.46 31.41 6.00
C SER A 222 0.61 31.92 7.16
N ARG A 223 -0.01 31.00 7.93
CA ARG A 223 -0.88 31.32 9.06
C ARG A 223 -0.31 30.72 10.35
N SER A 224 -0.27 31.50 11.42
CA SER A 224 0.22 31.05 12.74
C SER A 224 -0.55 29.82 13.27
N LYS A 225 -1.88 29.82 13.11
CA LYS A 225 -2.75 28.69 13.52
C LYS A 225 -2.52 27.40 12.72
N SER A 226 -1.85 27.44 11.56
CA SER A 226 -1.49 26.22 10.83
C SER A 226 -0.44 25.40 11.60
N SER A 227 0.48 26.09 12.28
CA SER A 227 1.46 25.46 13.17
C SER A 227 0.77 24.84 14.39
N GLU A 228 -0.15 25.57 15.02
CA GLU A 228 -0.94 25.10 16.17
C GLU A 228 -1.79 23.86 15.82
N PHE A 229 -2.42 23.87 14.65
CA PHE A 229 -3.17 22.73 14.13
C PHE A 229 -2.30 21.48 14.07
N LEU A 230 -1.12 21.58 13.45
CA LEU A 230 -0.20 20.45 13.35
C LEU A 230 0.36 20.02 14.70
N ALA A 231 0.65 20.97 15.60
CA ALA A 231 1.09 20.68 16.95
C ALA A 231 0.09 19.82 17.71
N TYR A 232 -1.20 20.16 17.62
CA TYR A 232 -2.26 19.37 18.25
C TYR A 232 -2.38 17.96 17.66
N LEU A 233 -2.24 17.82 16.33
CA LEU A 233 -2.21 16.49 15.72
C LEU A 233 -0.98 15.66 16.13
N ILE A 234 0.18 16.32 16.29
CA ILE A 234 1.40 15.69 16.82
C ILE A 234 1.14 15.16 18.22
N TYR A 235 0.55 15.96 19.10
CA TYR A 235 0.16 15.54 20.45
C TYR A 235 -0.78 14.31 20.43
N LYS A 236 -1.72 14.25 19.50
CA LYS A 236 -2.66 13.11 19.35
C LYS A 236 -2.03 11.82 18.80
N ASN A 237 -0.75 11.84 18.43
CA ASN A 237 0.08 10.69 18.07
C ASN A 237 -0.61 9.70 17.12
N GLY A 238 -1.13 10.22 16.00
CA GLY A 238 -1.78 9.41 14.97
C GLY A 238 -3.27 9.12 15.19
N SER A 239 -3.84 9.51 16.33
CA SER A 239 -5.29 9.45 16.55
C SER A 239 -6.04 10.45 15.67
N SER A 240 -7.20 10.05 15.15
CA SER A 240 -8.05 10.92 14.34
C SER A 240 -8.74 11.99 15.19
N VAL A 241 -8.57 13.25 14.80
CA VAL A 241 -9.20 14.42 15.42
C VAL A 241 -10.36 14.91 14.58
N LYS A 242 -11.54 15.05 15.18
CA LYS A 242 -12.75 15.53 14.50
C LYS A 242 -12.67 17.03 14.21
N THR A 243 -13.34 17.48 13.16
CA THR A 243 -13.48 18.91 12.83
C THR A 243 -13.92 19.76 14.02
N LYS A 244 -14.94 19.31 14.78
CA LYS A 244 -15.45 20.04 15.96
C LYS A 244 -14.41 20.16 17.07
N GLU A 245 -13.68 19.09 17.34
CA GLU A 245 -12.59 19.08 18.33
C GLU A 245 -11.47 20.04 17.90
N MET A 246 -11.04 19.98 16.64
CA MET A 246 -10.01 20.88 16.13
C MET A 246 -10.44 22.35 16.18
N VAL A 247 -11.71 22.66 15.90
CA VAL A 247 -12.25 24.03 16.03
C VAL A 247 -12.23 24.49 17.49
N SER A 248 -12.67 23.65 18.42
CA SER A 248 -12.64 23.95 19.86
C SER A 248 -11.23 24.26 20.35
N VAL A 249 -10.25 23.43 19.95
CA VAL A 249 -8.85 23.58 20.33
C VAL A 249 -8.26 24.88 19.78
N LEU A 250 -8.55 25.21 18.51
CA LEU A 250 -7.97 26.38 17.86
C LEU A 250 -8.68 27.69 18.21
N TYR A 251 -9.97 27.68 18.50
CA TYR A 251 -10.78 28.91 18.63
C TYR A 251 -11.52 29.04 19.97
N GLY A 252 -11.35 28.07 20.88
CA GLY A 252 -11.99 28.01 22.20
C GLY A 252 -13.26 27.16 22.21
N GLU A 253 -13.69 26.75 23.41
CA GLU A 253 -14.76 25.77 23.62
C GLU A 253 -16.13 26.19 23.05
N HIS A 254 -16.37 27.49 22.91
CA HIS A 254 -17.62 28.04 22.38
C HIS A 254 -17.59 28.31 20.86
N ALA A 255 -16.51 27.91 20.17
CA ALA A 255 -16.37 28.12 18.74
C ALA A 255 -17.23 27.16 17.92
N ASP A 256 -18.07 27.72 17.03
CA ASP A 256 -18.92 26.91 16.15
C ASP A 256 -18.20 26.54 14.85
N SER A 257 -18.25 25.25 14.51
CA SER A 257 -17.80 24.70 13.24
C SER A 257 -18.49 25.30 12.01
N GLU A 258 -19.72 25.79 12.12
CA GLU A 258 -20.41 26.48 11.00
C GLU A 258 -19.73 27.80 10.67
N HIS A 259 -19.32 28.55 11.70
CA HIS A 259 -18.66 29.85 11.55
C HIS A 259 -17.18 29.70 11.15
N TYR A 260 -16.45 28.76 11.78
CA TYR A 260 -15.02 28.57 11.56
C TYR A 260 -14.65 27.59 10.46
N GLY A 261 -15.64 26.95 9.82
CA GLY A 261 -15.40 25.95 8.76
C GLY A 261 -14.59 26.50 7.58
N ALA A 262 -14.84 27.75 7.17
CA ALA A 262 -14.05 28.41 6.11
C ALA A 262 -12.61 28.68 6.56
N SER A 263 -12.40 29.13 7.79
CA SER A 263 -11.07 29.36 8.35
C SER A 263 -10.28 28.06 8.45
N LEU A 264 -10.90 26.98 8.93
CA LEU A 264 -10.26 25.67 9.03
C LEU A 264 -9.84 25.12 7.67
N ARG A 265 -10.69 25.28 6.63
CA ARG A 265 -10.32 24.93 5.25
C ARG A 265 -9.09 25.70 4.77
N ASN A 266 -8.99 26.99 5.09
CA ASN A 266 -7.83 27.80 4.73
C ASN A 266 -6.56 27.34 5.44
N LEU A 267 -6.64 26.92 6.72
CA LEU A 267 -5.50 26.30 7.42
C LEU A 267 -5.07 24.99 6.77
N VAL A 268 -6.02 24.13 6.40
CA VAL A 268 -5.74 22.87 5.70
C VAL A 268 -5.06 23.13 4.35
N VAL A 269 -5.50 24.14 3.59
CA VAL A 269 -4.88 24.53 2.33
C VAL A 269 -3.46 25.04 2.54
N ASP A 270 -3.24 25.90 3.53
CA ASP A 270 -1.91 26.44 3.88
C ASP A 270 -0.93 25.33 4.30
N ILE A 271 -1.37 24.41 5.17
CA ILE A 271 -0.58 23.23 5.57
C ILE A 271 -0.23 22.39 4.35
N LYS A 272 -1.22 22.02 3.53
CA LYS A 272 -0.98 21.18 2.35
C LYS A 272 -0.04 21.85 1.36
N LYS A 273 -0.20 23.14 1.12
CA LYS A 273 0.66 23.92 0.22
C LYS A 273 2.11 23.91 0.74
N SER A 274 2.32 24.30 1.99
CA SER A 274 3.64 24.39 2.62
C SER A 274 4.37 23.05 2.63
N LEU A 275 3.65 21.95 2.92
CA LEU A 275 4.23 20.60 2.88
C LEU A 275 4.53 20.15 1.45
N SER A 276 3.68 20.48 0.48
CA SER A 276 3.87 20.10 -0.92
C SER A 276 5.07 20.79 -1.58
N GLU A 277 5.36 22.05 -1.23
CA GLU A 277 6.53 22.79 -1.70
C GLU A 277 7.85 22.16 -1.24
N LEU A 278 7.82 21.42 -0.13
CA LEU A 278 8.96 20.68 0.43
C LEU A 278 8.95 19.19 0.05
N GLU A 279 8.06 18.77 -0.86
CA GLU A 279 7.85 17.37 -1.26
C GLU A 279 7.52 16.42 -0.09
N ILE A 280 6.98 16.96 1.02
CA ILE A 280 6.57 16.17 2.18
C ILE A 280 5.24 15.50 1.86
N GLN A 281 5.22 14.17 1.88
CA GLN A 281 4.06 13.34 1.57
C GLN A 281 3.69 12.44 2.75
N ASN A 282 2.42 12.02 2.80
CA ASN A 282 1.92 11.05 3.77
C ASN A 282 2.25 11.38 5.24
N PHE A 283 2.45 12.66 5.57
CA PHE A 283 2.62 13.17 6.93
C PHE A 283 1.29 13.68 7.48
N PHE A 284 0.64 14.61 6.78
CA PHE A 284 -0.67 15.14 7.14
C PHE A 284 -1.77 14.46 6.33
N VAL A 285 -2.73 13.84 7.02
CA VAL A 285 -3.84 13.11 6.42
C VAL A 285 -5.16 13.80 6.74
N LYS A 286 -5.89 14.16 5.70
CA LYS A 286 -7.24 14.73 5.79
C LYS A 286 -8.24 13.71 5.25
N GLU A 287 -9.18 13.29 6.09
CA GLU A 287 -10.29 12.42 5.76
C GLU A 287 -11.62 13.18 5.89
N TYR A 288 -12.77 12.51 5.75
CA TYR A 288 -14.07 13.16 5.93
C TYR A 288 -14.26 13.50 7.42
N ASN A 289 -14.45 14.80 7.71
CA ASN A 289 -14.61 15.36 9.07
C ASN A 289 -13.53 15.03 10.09
N ASN A 290 -12.38 14.50 9.66
CA ASN A 290 -11.29 14.07 10.52
C ASN A 290 -9.93 14.46 9.95
N PHE A 291 -9.00 14.71 10.85
CA PHE A 291 -7.60 15.02 10.56
C PHE A 291 -6.71 14.14 11.42
N ARG A 292 -5.61 13.68 10.85
CA ARG A 292 -4.56 12.97 11.58
C ARG A 292 -3.22 13.22 10.94
N ILE A 293 -2.17 12.86 11.64
CA ILE A 293 -0.84 12.73 11.08
C ILE A 293 -0.44 11.26 11.02
N ASN A 294 0.60 10.95 10.26
CA ASN A 294 1.29 9.69 10.31
C ASN A 294 2.54 9.81 11.20
N PRO A 295 2.55 9.24 12.42
CA PRO A 295 3.71 9.31 13.32
C PRO A 295 4.96 8.69 12.72
N GLU A 296 4.83 7.72 11.81
CA GLU A 296 5.99 7.06 11.20
C GLU A 296 6.74 7.94 10.20
N ALA A 297 6.12 9.04 9.77
CA ALA A 297 6.64 9.93 8.73
C ALA A 297 7.50 11.08 9.28
N VAL A 298 7.61 11.22 10.62
CA VAL A 298 8.28 12.32 11.32
C VAL A 298 9.08 11.78 12.50
N LYS A 299 10.23 12.38 12.81
CA LYS A 299 10.90 12.20 14.11
C LYS A 299 10.33 13.17 15.12
N CYS A 300 10.08 12.74 16.34
CA CYS A 300 9.41 13.58 17.32
C CYS A 300 9.94 13.23 18.71
N ASP A 301 10.47 14.23 19.41
CA ASP A 301 10.94 14.11 20.79
C ASP A 301 9.85 13.60 21.73
N TYR A 302 8.59 14.03 21.56
CA TYR A 302 7.46 13.49 22.33
C TYR A 302 7.20 12.00 22.05
N TYR A 303 7.40 11.52 20.82
CA TYR A 303 7.22 10.10 20.50
C TYR A 303 8.35 9.24 21.06
N ASP A 304 9.58 9.72 20.95
CA ASP A 304 10.75 9.07 21.53
C ASP A 304 10.63 9.01 23.06
N PHE A 305 10.10 10.08 23.69
CA PHE A 305 9.75 10.10 25.10
C PHE A 305 8.67 9.08 25.45
N LEU A 306 7.57 9.01 24.68
CA LEU A 306 6.51 8.05 24.94
C LEU A 306 6.99 6.60 24.82
N ALA A 307 7.92 6.34 23.90
CA ALA A 307 8.58 5.04 23.70
C ALA A 307 9.60 4.69 24.79
N GLY A 308 9.94 5.63 25.67
CA GLY A 308 10.85 5.40 26.79
C GLY A 308 12.33 5.60 26.47
N ASP A 309 12.68 6.39 25.45
CA ASP A 309 14.09 6.66 25.14
C ASP A 309 14.78 7.41 26.31
N PRO A 310 15.81 6.82 26.95
CA PRO A 310 16.42 7.39 28.14
C PRO A 310 17.08 8.75 27.91
N LYS A 311 17.57 9.03 26.69
CA LYS A 311 18.17 10.33 26.36
C LYS A 311 17.11 11.41 26.30
N THR A 312 16.00 11.11 25.64
CA THR A 312 14.89 12.05 25.48
C THR A 312 14.18 12.34 26.81
N ILE A 313 14.00 11.33 27.66
CA ILE A 313 13.47 11.51 29.03
C ILE A 313 14.34 12.48 29.83
N LYS A 314 15.67 12.33 29.78
CA LYS A 314 16.61 13.24 30.47
C LYS A 314 16.62 14.66 29.92
N SER A 315 16.29 14.82 28.63
CA SER A 315 16.22 16.14 27.99
C SER A 315 14.90 16.88 28.26
N PHE A 316 13.89 16.20 28.79
CA PHE A 316 12.62 16.83 29.14
C PHE A 316 12.79 17.72 30.37
N ALA A 317 12.63 19.03 30.19
CA ALA A 317 12.84 20.04 31.22
C ALA A 317 11.55 20.56 31.87
N GLY A 318 10.42 19.84 31.72
CA GLY A 318 9.11 20.27 32.22
C GLY A 318 8.32 21.18 31.28
N GLU A 319 8.84 21.46 30.08
CA GLU A 319 8.14 22.29 29.08
C GLU A 319 7.67 21.45 27.90
N PHE A 320 6.37 21.55 27.57
CA PHE A 320 5.77 20.90 26.41
C PHE A 320 4.84 21.87 25.68
N MET A 321 5.18 22.20 24.44
CA MET A 321 4.45 23.10 23.55
C MET A 321 3.89 24.36 24.25
N SER A 322 4.75 25.04 25.02
CA SER A 322 4.39 26.11 25.96
C SER A 322 3.63 27.29 25.34
N GLN A 323 3.71 27.46 24.02
CA GLN A 323 2.97 28.53 23.33
C GLN A 323 1.47 28.24 23.14
N TYR A 324 1.00 27.03 23.45
CA TYR A 324 -0.38 26.62 23.25
C TYR A 324 -1.05 26.27 24.58
N SER A 325 -2.17 26.93 24.88
CA SER A 325 -2.86 26.80 26.18
C SER A 325 -3.33 25.37 26.47
N TRP A 326 -3.77 24.63 25.45
CA TRP A 326 -4.21 23.24 25.61
C TRP A 326 -3.08 22.27 26.00
N ALA A 327 -1.81 22.68 25.84
CA ALA A 327 -0.66 21.82 26.14
C ALA A 327 -0.34 21.77 27.64
N GLU A 328 -0.78 22.75 28.43
CA GLU A 328 -0.55 22.82 29.88
C GLU A 328 -1.06 21.56 30.60
N GLU A 329 -2.23 21.06 30.20
CA GLU A 329 -2.81 19.83 30.77
C GLU A 329 -1.95 18.59 30.51
N ALA A 330 -1.20 18.56 29.40
CA ALA A 330 -0.35 17.44 29.02
C ALA A 330 0.96 17.39 29.82
N VAL A 331 1.47 18.54 30.28
CA VAL A 331 2.72 18.63 31.05
C VAL A 331 2.66 17.78 32.31
N GLY A 332 1.58 17.90 33.10
CA GLY A 332 1.44 17.15 34.35
C GLY A 332 1.39 15.62 34.15
N PHE A 333 0.94 15.15 32.99
CA PHE A 333 1.02 13.73 32.62
C PHE A 333 2.46 13.32 32.27
N LEU A 334 3.17 14.14 31.50
CA LEU A 334 4.55 13.90 31.09
C LEU A 334 5.49 13.85 32.30
N GLU A 335 5.36 14.79 33.24
CA GLU A 335 6.14 14.84 34.47
C GLU A 335 5.96 13.57 35.32
N LYS A 336 4.72 13.13 35.54
CA LYS A 336 4.45 11.88 36.27
C LYS A 336 5.14 10.68 35.64
N LYS A 337 5.20 10.64 34.30
CA LYS A 337 5.87 9.55 33.57
C LYS A 337 7.40 9.61 33.72
N THR A 338 8.00 10.81 33.82
CA THR A 338 9.44 10.93 34.13
C THR A 338 9.82 10.44 35.51
N LEU A 339 8.91 10.52 36.49
CA LEU A 339 9.17 10.09 37.87
C LEU A 339 9.03 8.57 38.07
N GLN A 340 8.42 7.86 37.11
CA GLN A 340 8.14 6.42 37.18
C GLN A 340 9.10 5.54 36.38
N GLY A 341 9.91 6.12 35.49
CA GLY A 341 10.94 5.43 34.71
C GLY A 341 12.33 5.73 35.24
#